data_AF-A0A2A6J5Z4-F1
#
_entry.id   AF-A0A2A6J5Z4-F1
#
_cell.length_a   1.000
_cell.length_b   1.000
_cell.length_c   1.000
_cell.angle_alpha   90.00
_cell.angle_beta   90.00
_cell.angle_gamma   90.00
#
_symmetry.space_group_name_H-M   'P 1'
#
loop_
_entity.id
_entity.type
_entity.pdbx_description
1 polymer ?
#
loop_
_entity_poly.entity_id
_entity_poly.type
_entity_poly.pdbx_seq_one_letter_code
_entity_poly.pdbx_strand_id
1 'polypeptide(L)'
;MAANRASDNPYLAARQEWNERYGTYVKAASAWRIVGILGLAMAVIGFSYAMYLSTQVKLVPYIVEVDKLGTAVTAGFPEQIEYADVRVVRATLGNFVTSFRSITPDAVVQKQYIDRTYALLRTSDPSTEKVNAWFRGNSPFEKAKSSTIAIEV
;
A
#
# COMPACT_ATOMS: atom_id res chain seq x y z
N MET A 1 -46.67 30.10 10.83
CA MET A 1 -47.40 31.13 11.61
C MET A 1 -47.78 30.53 12.95
N ALA A 2 -47.00 30.79 14.01
CA ALA A 2 -47.41 30.40 15.35
C ALA A 2 -48.45 31.42 15.84
N ALA A 3 -49.61 30.94 16.28
CA ALA A 3 -50.67 31.79 16.80
C ALA A 3 -50.19 32.52 18.06
N ASN A 4 -50.03 33.84 17.96
CA ASN A 4 -49.72 34.70 19.09
C ASN A 4 -51.00 34.84 19.94
N ARG A 5 -51.22 33.88 20.84
CA ARG A 5 -52.22 34.04 21.89
C ARG A 5 -51.59 34.95 22.94
N ALA A 6 -51.91 36.24 22.89
CA ALA A 6 -51.66 37.12 24.02
C ALA A 6 -52.18 36.43 25.27
N SER A 7 -51.30 36.19 26.24
CA SER A 7 -51.72 35.59 27.50
C SER A 7 -52.77 36.49 28.14
N ASP A 8 -53.93 35.95 28.53
CA ASP A 8 -55.02 36.71 29.17
C ASP A 8 -54.57 37.49 30.42
N ASN A 9 -53.39 37.15 30.98
CA ASN A 9 -52.76 37.88 32.07
C ASN A 9 -51.88 39.04 31.54
N PRO A 10 -52.23 40.31 31.84
CA PRO A 10 -51.50 41.49 31.36
C PRO A 10 -50.04 41.54 31.83
N TYR A 11 -49.70 40.95 32.97
CA TYR A 11 -48.32 40.87 33.44
C TYR A 11 -47.46 39.93 32.59
N LEU A 12 -48.05 38.85 32.06
CA LEU A 12 -47.36 37.92 31.17
C LEU A 12 -47.19 38.51 29.76
N ALA A 13 -48.19 39.27 29.29
CA ALA A 13 -48.12 39.95 28.00
C ALA A 13 -46.99 41.00 27.98
N ALA A 14 -46.87 41.83 29.02
CA ALA A 14 -45.79 42.82 29.13
C ALA A 14 -44.39 42.16 29.18
N ARG A 15 -44.27 41.02 29.86
CA ARG A 15 -43.01 40.25 29.89
C ARG A 15 -42.68 39.61 28.54
N GLN A 16 -43.68 39.15 27.79
CA GLN A 16 -43.50 38.64 26.43
C GLN A 16 -43.03 39.74 25.48
N GLU A 17 -43.68 40.92 25.51
CA GLU A 17 -43.29 42.07 24.68
C GLU A 17 -41.82 42.48 24.90
N TRP A 18 -41.37 42.48 26.17
CA TRP A 18 -39.97 42.73 26.50
C TRP A 18 -39.02 41.66 25.93
N ASN A 19 -39.38 40.39 26.07
CA ASN A 19 -38.55 39.26 25.60
C ASN A 19 -38.50 39.15 24.07
N GLU A 20 -39.57 39.54 23.36
CA GLU A 20 -39.67 39.48 21.90
C GLU A 20 -38.57 40.32 21.21
N ARG A 21 -38.21 41.48 21.79
CA ARG A 21 -37.24 42.44 21.23
C ARG A 21 -35.88 41.83 20.93
N TYR A 22 -35.41 40.90 21.77
CA TYR A 22 -34.13 40.21 21.61
C TYR A 22 -34.27 38.71 21.35
N GLY A 23 -35.42 38.11 21.68
CA GLY A 23 -35.65 36.67 21.57
C GLY A 23 -35.48 36.14 20.15
N THR A 24 -35.93 36.89 19.14
CA THR A 24 -35.80 36.49 17.73
C THR A 24 -34.36 36.48 17.27
N TYR A 25 -33.56 37.50 17.63
CA TYR A 25 -32.14 37.57 17.29
C TYR A 25 -31.33 36.47 17.98
N VAL A 26 -31.63 36.18 19.24
CA VAL A 26 -30.96 35.10 20.00
C VAL A 26 -31.27 33.72 19.40
N LYS A 27 -32.53 33.48 19.00
CA LYS A 27 -32.93 32.23 18.33
C LYS A 27 -32.32 32.08 16.94
N ALA A 28 -32.26 33.16 16.16
CA ALA A 28 -31.57 33.16 14.87
C ALA A 28 -30.06 32.88 15.04
N ALA A 29 -29.40 33.53 16.00
CA ALA A 29 -27.99 33.32 16.27
C ALA A 29 -27.69 31.88 16.72
N SER A 30 -28.54 31.27 17.56
CA SER A 30 -28.36 29.87 17.95
C SER A 30 -28.55 28.90 16.78
N ALA A 31 -29.55 29.14 15.92
CA ALA A 31 -29.76 28.35 14.71
C ALA A 31 -28.54 28.43 13.77
N TRP A 32 -28.00 29.63 13.53
CA TRP A 32 -26.82 29.81 12.69
C TRP A 32 -25.55 29.20 13.27
N ARG A 33 -25.39 29.20 14.61
CA ARG A 33 -24.29 28.47 15.26
C ARG A 33 -24.37 26.97 15.03
N ILE A 34 -25.58 26.38 15.09
CA ILE A 34 -25.78 24.96 14.81
C ILE A 34 -25.42 24.63 13.36
N VAL A 35 -25.90 25.45 12.41
CA VAL A 35 -25.56 25.29 10.98
C VAL A 35 -24.04 25.40 10.76
N GLY A 36 -23.39 26.36 11.40
CA GLY A 36 -21.93 26.52 11.33
C GLY A 36 -21.16 25.31 11.86
N ILE A 37 -21.57 24.78 13.02
CA ILE A 37 -20.96 23.57 13.61
C ILE A 37 -21.16 22.35 12.72
N LEU A 38 -22.37 22.15 12.18
CA LEU A 38 -22.65 21.05 11.25
C LEU A 38 -21.83 21.16 9.96
N GLY A 39 -21.72 22.37 9.40
CA GLY A 39 -20.90 22.63 8.22
C GLY A 39 -19.41 22.34 8.46
N LEU A 40 -18.88 22.78 9.61
CA LEU A 40 -17.50 22.46 10.01
C LEU A 40 -17.29 20.96 10.20
N ALA A 41 -18.23 20.25 10.83
CA ALA A 41 -18.15 18.81 11.00
C ALA A 41 -18.11 18.06 9.65
N MET A 42 -18.96 18.46 8.71
CA MET A 42 -18.95 17.90 7.34
C MET A 42 -17.64 18.18 6.61
N ALA A 43 -17.10 19.40 6.74
CA ALA A 43 -15.81 19.76 6.14
C ALA A 43 -14.66 18.92 6.69
N VAL A 44 -14.61 18.69 8.01
CA VAL A 44 -13.60 17.84 8.65
C VAL A 44 -13.71 16.41 8.13
N ILE A 45 -14.91 15.83 8.10
CA ILE A 45 -15.13 14.46 7.60
C ILE A 45 -14.68 14.34 6.14
N GLY A 46 -15.12 15.27 5.28
CA GLY A 46 -14.76 15.27 3.86
C GLY A 46 -13.26 15.40 3.63
N PHE A 47 -12.60 16.32 4.33
CA PHE A 47 -11.15 16.51 4.21
C PHE A 47 -10.35 15.30 4.71
N SER A 48 -10.78 14.71 5.83
CA SER A 48 -10.18 13.49 6.38
C SER A 48 -10.26 12.33 5.38
N TYR A 49 -11.42 12.16 4.75
CA TYR A 49 -11.63 11.13 3.74
C TYR A 49 -10.82 11.38 2.47
N ALA A 50 -10.75 12.62 2.00
CA ALA A 50 -9.92 12.99 0.85
C ALA A 50 -8.42 12.74 1.13
N MET A 51 -7.95 13.06 2.33
CA MET A 51 -6.58 12.79 2.76
C MET A 51 -6.30 11.28 2.81
N TYR A 52 -7.25 10.48 3.31
CA TYR A 52 -7.16 9.02 3.27
C TYR A 52 -7.14 8.48 1.83
N LEU A 53 -7.93 9.03 0.92
CA LEU A 53 -7.89 8.62 -0.49
C LEU A 53 -6.55 8.97 -1.15
N SER A 54 -5.96 10.11 -0.78
CA SER A 54 -4.66 10.54 -1.29
C SER A 54 -3.50 9.62 -0.89
N THR A 55 -3.62 8.84 0.19
CA THR A 55 -2.58 7.88 0.56
C THR A 55 -2.67 6.57 -0.23
N GLN A 56 -3.77 6.34 -0.95
CA GLN A 56 -3.93 5.15 -1.79
C GLN A 56 -3.28 5.37 -3.16
N VAL A 57 -2.11 4.77 -3.36
CA VAL A 57 -1.42 4.77 -4.66
C VAL A 57 -2.07 3.73 -5.59
N LYS A 58 -2.64 4.17 -6.72
CA LYS A 58 -3.08 3.29 -7.81
C LYS A 58 -2.07 3.37 -8.95
N LEU A 59 -1.04 2.53 -8.91
CA LEU A 59 -0.12 2.33 -10.03
C LEU A 59 -0.62 1.14 -10.85
N VAL A 60 -1.00 1.38 -12.11
CA VAL A 60 -1.26 0.32 -13.10
C VAL A 60 0.02 0.14 -13.91
N PRO A 61 0.84 -0.89 -13.64
CA PRO A 61 2.04 -1.12 -14.43
C PRO A 61 1.66 -1.62 -15.82
N TYR A 62 2.39 -1.18 -16.84
CA TYR A 62 2.27 -1.68 -18.21
C TYR A 62 3.53 -2.49 -18.53
N ILE A 63 3.34 -3.72 -19.00
CA ILE A 63 4.44 -4.59 -19.42
C ILE A 63 4.48 -4.56 -20.94
N VAL A 64 5.61 -4.15 -21.51
CA VAL A 64 5.85 -4.22 -22.94
C VAL A 64 6.87 -5.32 -23.17
N GLU A 65 6.46 -6.38 -23.86
CA GLU A 65 7.40 -7.40 -24.33
C GLU A 65 8.03 -6.87 -25.62
N VAL A 66 9.36 -6.88 -25.66
CA VAL A 66 10.12 -6.47 -26.85
C VAL A 66 10.65 -7.73 -27.50
N ASP A 67 10.18 -8.04 -28.71
CA ASP A 67 10.76 -9.13 -29.50
C ASP A 67 12.21 -8.77 -29.90
N LYS A 68 13.02 -9.76 -30.27
CA LYS A 68 14.43 -9.63 -30.67
C LYS A 68 14.65 -8.65 -31.83
N LEU A 69 13.59 -8.26 -32.55
CA LEU A 69 13.58 -7.29 -33.65
C LEU A 69 13.14 -5.86 -33.22
N GLY A 70 12.94 -5.61 -31.92
CA GLY A 70 12.64 -4.27 -31.38
C GLY A 70 11.19 -3.82 -31.55
N THR A 71 10.29 -4.70 -32.01
CA THR A 71 8.87 -4.39 -32.17
C THR A 71 8.16 -4.59 -30.84
N ALA A 72 7.52 -3.55 -30.33
CA ALA A 72 6.76 -3.59 -29.08
C ALA A 72 5.45 -4.36 -29.29
N VAL A 73 5.32 -5.54 -28.69
CA VAL A 73 4.04 -6.24 -28.59
C VAL A 73 3.45 -5.88 -27.23
N THR A 74 2.28 -5.24 -27.23
CA THR A 74 1.55 -4.94 -25.99
C THR A 74 1.12 -6.26 -25.36
N ALA A 75 1.83 -6.68 -24.31
CA ALA A 75 1.30 -7.65 -23.37
C ALA A 75 0.26 -6.90 -22.51
N GLY A 76 -0.93 -7.48 -22.34
CA GLY A 76 -2.10 -6.79 -21.77
C GLY A 76 -1.92 -6.32 -20.31
N PHE A 77 -3.02 -5.85 -19.72
CA PHE A 77 -3.05 -5.40 -18.33
C PHE A 77 -2.60 -6.54 -17.39
N PRO A 78 -1.59 -6.33 -16.53
CA PRO A 78 -1.29 -7.29 -15.49
C PRO A 78 -2.46 -7.32 -14.51
N GLU A 79 -3.10 -8.49 -14.41
CA GLU A 79 -4.08 -8.76 -13.37
C GLU A 79 -3.42 -8.50 -12.01
N GLN A 80 -4.14 -7.83 -11.12
CA GLN A 80 -3.67 -7.50 -9.79
C GLN A 80 -3.59 -8.81 -9.00
N ILE A 81 -2.44 -9.50 -9.04
CA ILE A 81 -2.25 -10.77 -8.34
C ILE A 81 -2.18 -10.48 -6.84
N GLU A 82 -3.35 -10.52 -6.20
CA GLU A 82 -3.49 -10.56 -4.75
C GLU A 82 -2.91 -11.90 -4.29
N TYR A 83 -1.70 -11.86 -3.72
CA TYR A 83 -0.85 -12.99 -3.32
C TYR A 83 -0.28 -13.84 -4.48
N ALA A 84 1.05 -13.91 -4.55
CA ALA A 84 1.75 -14.78 -5.50
C ALA A 84 1.24 -16.23 -5.38
N ASP A 85 0.80 -16.81 -6.51
CA ASP A 85 0.35 -18.21 -6.59
C ASP A 85 1.38 -19.12 -5.90
N VAL A 86 0.91 -20.01 -5.04
CA VAL A 86 1.71 -20.99 -4.31
C VAL A 86 2.62 -21.77 -5.25
N ARG A 87 2.20 -22.02 -6.50
CA ARG A 87 3.02 -22.68 -7.53
C ARG A 87 4.25 -21.86 -7.90
N VAL A 88 4.10 -20.54 -8.04
CA VAL A 88 5.20 -19.61 -8.34
C VAL A 88 6.16 -19.54 -7.16
N VAL A 89 5.65 -19.48 -5.93
CA VAL A 89 6.48 -19.50 -4.72
C VAL A 89 7.30 -20.79 -4.64
N ARG A 90 6.68 -21.95 -4.86
CA ARG A 90 7.38 -23.26 -4.88
C ARG A 90 8.45 -23.32 -5.96
N ALA A 91 8.13 -22.90 -7.18
CA ALA A 91 9.09 -22.89 -8.29
C ALA A 91 10.28 -21.95 -8.00
N THR A 92 10.02 -20.78 -7.42
CA THR A 92 11.05 -19.79 -7.09
C THR A 92 11.98 -20.31 -5.98
N LEU A 93 11.41 -20.93 -4.94
CA LEU A 93 12.18 -21.56 -3.87
C LEU A 93 13.02 -22.75 -4.37
N GLY A 94 12.46 -23.59 -5.25
CA GLY A 94 13.21 -24.69 -5.88
C GLY A 94 14.41 -24.16 -6.67
N ASN A 95 14.18 -23.16 -7.52
CA ASN A 95 15.24 -22.52 -8.31
C ASN A 95 16.32 -21.86 -7.44
N PHE A 96 15.93 -21.26 -6.30
CA PHE A 96 16.88 -20.71 -5.33
C PHE A 96 17.78 -21.81 -4.75
N VAL A 97 17.20 -22.92 -4.29
CA VAL A 97 17.96 -24.05 -3.71
C VAL A 97 18.89 -24.67 -4.75
N THR A 98 18.39 -24.89 -5.97
CA THR A 98 19.19 -25.42 -7.08
C THR A 98 20.36 -24.48 -7.40
N SER A 99 20.14 -23.18 -7.54
CA SER A 99 21.19 -22.21 -7.84
C SER A 99 22.20 -22.05 -6.68
N PHE A 100 21.73 -22.13 -5.43
CA PHE A 100 22.59 -22.00 -4.25
C PHE A 100 23.53 -23.20 -4.04
N ARG A 101 23.07 -24.42 -4.36
CA ARG A 101 23.77 -25.67 -4.04
C ARG A 101 24.44 -26.35 -5.23
N SER A 102 24.05 -26.03 -6.46
CA SER A 102 24.68 -26.63 -7.64
C SER A 102 26.10 -26.07 -7.85
N ILE A 103 27.00 -26.96 -8.23
CA ILE A 103 28.40 -26.66 -8.52
C ILE A 103 28.73 -27.18 -9.91
N THR A 104 29.15 -26.29 -10.79
CA THR A 104 29.56 -26.59 -12.16
C THR A 104 31.00 -26.15 -12.42
N PRO A 105 31.78 -26.89 -13.24
CA PRO A 105 33.12 -26.47 -13.65
C PRO A 105 33.13 -25.26 -14.58
N ASP A 106 32.01 -24.92 -15.20
CA ASP A 106 31.89 -23.73 -16.05
C ASP A 106 31.77 -22.46 -15.18
N ALA A 107 32.77 -21.60 -15.24
CA ALA A 107 32.82 -20.36 -14.47
C ALA A 107 31.69 -19.37 -14.83
N VAL A 108 31.24 -19.34 -16.09
CA VAL A 108 30.17 -18.43 -16.52
C VAL A 108 28.83 -18.89 -15.93
N VAL A 109 28.53 -20.18 -16.03
CA VAL A 109 27.30 -20.75 -15.47
C VAL A 109 27.32 -20.68 -13.94
N GLN A 110 28.46 -20.97 -13.31
CA GLN A 110 28.59 -20.88 -11.85
C GLN A 110 28.37 -19.44 -11.34
N LYS A 111 28.87 -18.44 -12.07
CA LYS A 111 28.60 -17.03 -11.77
C LYS A 111 27.11 -16.71 -11.88
N GLN A 112 26.44 -17.19 -12.93
CA GLN A 112 24.99 -16.99 -13.08
C GLN A 112 24.18 -17.60 -11.92
N TYR A 113 24.58 -18.76 -11.40
CA TYR A 113 23.95 -19.36 -10.22
C TYR A 113 24.13 -18.51 -8.96
N ILE A 114 25.32 -17.94 -8.78
CA ILE A 114 25.60 -17.01 -7.68
C ILE A 114 24.74 -15.75 -7.82
N ASP A 115 24.71 -15.15 -9.00
CA ASP A 115 23.93 -13.94 -9.28
C ASP A 115 22.42 -14.17 -9.06
N ARG A 116 21.88 -15.32 -9.50
CA ARG A 116 20.48 -15.72 -9.24
C ARG A 116 20.19 -15.91 -7.75
N THR A 117 21.14 -16.45 -7.00
CA THR A 117 21.01 -16.61 -5.55
C THR A 117 20.93 -15.24 -4.87
N TYR A 118 21.83 -14.32 -5.21
CA TYR A 118 21.84 -12.97 -4.64
C TYR A 118 20.69 -12.09 -5.11
N ALA A 119 20.14 -12.32 -6.31
CA ALA A 119 18.95 -11.61 -6.79
C ALA A 119 17.71 -11.81 -5.90
N LEU A 120 17.66 -12.93 -5.15
CA LEU A 120 16.57 -13.26 -4.22
C LEU A 120 16.90 -12.87 -2.76
N LEU A 121 18.07 -12.29 -2.50
CA LEU A 121 18.54 -11.90 -1.18
C LEU A 121 18.58 -10.37 -1.04
N ARG A 122 18.10 -9.84 0.09
CA ARG A 122 18.14 -8.40 0.36
C ARG A 122 19.46 -8.01 1.01
N THR A 123 20.09 -6.95 0.52
CA THR A 123 21.46 -6.55 0.91
C THR A 123 21.67 -6.37 2.42
N SER A 124 20.66 -5.88 3.15
CA SER A 124 20.74 -5.59 4.59
C SER A 124 20.14 -6.68 5.50
N ASP A 125 19.82 -7.85 4.95
CA ASP A 125 19.10 -8.90 5.68
C ASP A 125 20.08 -9.93 6.28
N PRO A 126 19.87 -10.44 7.51
CA PRO A 126 20.72 -11.48 8.11
C PRO A 126 20.85 -12.75 7.26
N SER A 127 19.88 -13.01 6.38
CA SER A 127 19.92 -14.10 5.40
C SER A 127 21.13 -13.98 4.45
N THR A 128 21.39 -12.78 3.94
CA THR A 128 22.53 -12.48 3.05
C THR A 128 23.85 -12.64 3.77
N GLU A 129 23.95 -12.22 5.02
CA GLU A 129 25.15 -12.41 5.83
C GLU A 129 25.50 -13.89 6.01
N LYS A 130 24.48 -14.72 6.27
CA LYS A 130 24.64 -16.18 6.43
C LYS A 130 25.10 -16.84 5.12
N VAL A 131 24.53 -16.44 3.99
CA VAL A 131 24.93 -16.94 2.66
C VAL A 131 26.35 -16.49 2.32
N ASN A 132 26.71 -15.24 2.62
CA ASN A 132 28.07 -14.73 2.46
C ASN A 132 29.09 -15.48 3.30
N ALA A 133 28.76 -15.81 4.55
CA ALA A 133 29.62 -16.60 5.42
C ALA A 133 29.83 -18.02 4.87
N TRP A 134 28.76 -18.63 4.34
CA TRP A 134 28.83 -19.95 3.71
C TRP A 134 29.73 -19.97 2.47
N PHE A 135 29.54 -19.04 1.52
CA PHE A 135 30.36 -19.01 0.30
C PHE A 135 31.83 -18.66 0.57
N ARG A 136 32.12 -17.87 1.61
CA ARG A 136 33.50 -17.61 2.04
C ARG A 136 34.22 -18.89 2.50
N GLY A 137 33.54 -19.77 3.24
CA GLY A 137 34.09 -21.06 3.67
C GLY A 137 33.98 -22.18 2.64
N ASN A 138 33.04 -22.08 1.69
CA ASN A 138 32.73 -23.09 0.68
C ASN A 138 32.66 -22.45 -0.70
N SER A 139 33.80 -21.96 -1.20
CA SER A 139 33.87 -21.37 -2.54
C SER A 139 33.45 -22.40 -3.61
N PRO A 140 32.42 -22.13 -4.42
CA PRO A 140 31.99 -23.03 -5.49
C PRO A 140 33.09 -23.24 -6.53
N PHE A 141 33.89 -22.21 -6.81
CA PHE A 141 35.00 -22.28 -7.77
C PHE A 141 36.14 -23.19 -7.31
N GLU A 142 36.39 -23.27 -6.00
CA GLU A 142 37.38 -24.20 -5.45
C GLU A 142 36.83 -25.63 -5.43
N LYS A 143 35.56 -25.83 -5.07
CA LYS A 143 34.91 -27.16 -5.11
C LYS A 143 34.77 -27.71 -6.53
N ALA A 144 34.55 -26.84 -7.52
CA ALA A 144 34.41 -27.22 -8.91
C ALA A 144 35.68 -27.88 -9.49
N LYS A 145 36.85 -27.66 -8.87
CA LYS A 145 38.11 -28.32 -9.26
C LYS A 145 38.13 -29.82 -8.93
N SER A 146 37.37 -30.24 -7.90
CA SER A 146 37.37 -31.63 -7.43
C SER A 146 36.06 -32.36 -7.74
N SER A 147 34.93 -31.67 -7.79
CA SER A 147 33.62 -32.29 -7.93
C SER A 147 32.59 -31.37 -8.58
N THR A 148 31.67 -31.97 -9.33
CA THR A 148 30.48 -31.32 -9.88
C THR A 148 29.26 -31.81 -9.12
N ILE A 149 28.32 -30.92 -8.80
CA ILE A 149 27.11 -31.24 -8.04
C ILE A 149 25.91 -30.66 -8.78
N ALA A 150 24.96 -31.51 -9.17
CA ALA A 150 23.68 -31.11 -9.75
C ALA A 150 22.56 -31.35 -8.74
N ILE A 151 21.68 -30.36 -8.57
CA ILE A 151 20.55 -30.41 -7.63
C ILE A 151 19.23 -30.23 -8.38
N GLU A 152 18.33 -31.18 -8.20
CA GLU A 152 16.97 -31.17 -8.75
C GLU A 152 15.97 -31.17 -7.60
N VAL A 153 14.98 -30.27 -7.65
CA VAL A 153 13.97 -30.02 -6.60
C VAL A 153 12.57 -30.15 -7.18
#